data_AF-A0A7K3RZG7-F1
#
_entry.id   AF-A0A7K3RZG7-F1
#
_cell.length_a   1.000
_cell.length_b   1.000
_cell.length_c   1.000
_cell.angle_alpha   90.00
_cell.angle_beta   90.00
_cell.angle_gamma   90.00
#
_symmetry.space_group_name_H-M   'P 1'
#
loop_
_entity.id
_entity.type
_entity.pdbx_description
1 polymer ?
#
loop_
_entity_poly.entity_id
_entity_poly.type
_entity_poly.pdbx_seq_one_letter_code
_entity_poly.pdbx_strand_id
1 'polypeptide(L)'
;LRPAAAVAALNADLPALRTGELARVLDFASAFPSSFLRDAAGIGTTFLAAASGAEFRPAFGGPSGSRHLASGAVEIALSGVDSVRRDVDTGEDLRVALALGVGPHTAGLAAVPAFARDR
;
A
#
# COMPACT_ATOMS: atom_id res chain seq x y z
N LEU A 1 -22.80 -7.21 8.65
CA LEU A 1 -21.88 -6.08 8.34
C LEU A 1 -21.92 -5.10 9.50
N ARG A 2 -20.81 -4.48 9.90
CA ARG A 2 -20.76 -3.44 10.94
C ARG A 2 -20.58 -2.08 10.26
N PRO A 3 -21.65 -1.34 9.92
CA PRO A 3 -21.57 -0.16 9.06
C PRO A 3 -20.73 0.97 9.67
N ALA A 4 -20.60 0.99 10.99
CA ALA A 4 -19.82 1.97 11.73
C ALA A 4 -18.40 1.51 12.06
N ALA A 5 -17.98 0.28 11.70
CA ALA A 5 -16.62 -0.16 12.01
C ALA A 5 -15.58 0.63 11.22
N ALA A 6 -14.39 0.81 11.80
CA ALA A 6 -13.24 1.31 11.06
C ALA A 6 -12.95 0.41 9.86
N VAL A 7 -12.55 1.02 8.74
CA VAL A 7 -12.27 0.34 7.48
C VAL A 7 -10.93 0.82 6.93
N ALA A 8 -10.19 -0.09 6.31
CA ALA A 8 -9.00 0.25 5.55
C ALA A 8 -9.03 -0.49 4.20
N ALA A 9 -8.61 0.21 3.15
CA ALA A 9 -8.26 -0.36 1.87
C ALA A 9 -6.72 -0.41 1.76
N LEU A 10 -6.25 -1.51 1.18
CA LEU A 10 -4.84 -1.78 0.94
C LEU A 10 -4.71 -2.31 -0.50
N ASN A 11 -3.71 -1.84 -1.24
CA ASN A 11 -3.41 -2.36 -2.58
C ASN A 11 -3.10 -3.88 -2.51
N ALA A 12 -3.49 -4.61 -3.54
CA ALA A 12 -3.43 -6.08 -3.56
C ALA A 12 -2.06 -6.63 -4.01
N ASP A 13 -1.20 -5.77 -4.52
CA ASP A 13 0.05 -6.08 -5.21
C ASP A 13 1.27 -5.63 -4.38
N LEU A 14 1.21 -5.85 -3.07
CA LEU A 14 2.29 -5.59 -2.11
C LEU A 14 3.02 -6.90 -1.74
N PRO A 15 3.80 -7.52 -2.65
CA PRO A 15 4.36 -8.86 -2.42
C PRO A 15 5.41 -8.91 -1.30
N ALA A 16 5.94 -7.77 -0.89
CA ALA A 16 6.89 -7.64 0.22
C ALA A 16 6.24 -7.29 1.55
N LEU A 17 4.91 -7.13 1.62
CA LEU A 17 4.17 -6.65 2.78
C LEU A 17 4.52 -7.42 4.06
N ARG A 18 4.89 -6.67 5.12
CA ARG A 18 5.19 -7.24 6.44
C ARG A 18 4.12 -6.86 7.45
N THR A 19 3.66 -7.84 8.21
CA THR A 19 2.63 -7.65 9.26
C THR A 19 3.02 -6.59 10.28
N GLY A 20 4.29 -6.55 10.72
CA GLY A 20 4.76 -5.56 11.70
C GLY A 20 4.80 -4.13 11.18
N GLU A 21 5.02 -3.94 9.87
CA GLU A 21 4.95 -2.62 9.25
C GLU A 21 3.50 -2.18 9.07
N LEU A 22 2.63 -3.08 8.59
CA LEU A 22 1.19 -2.82 8.48
C LEU A 22 0.55 -2.51 9.83
N ALA A 23 0.94 -3.21 10.90
CA ALA A 23 0.44 -2.96 12.25
C ALA A 23 0.73 -1.53 12.72
N ARG A 24 1.94 -1.00 12.44
CA ARG A 24 2.29 0.39 12.76
C ARG A 24 1.51 1.41 11.92
N VAL A 25 1.28 1.10 10.64
CA VAL A 25 0.44 1.94 9.76
C VAL A 25 -1.00 1.99 10.28
N LEU A 26 -1.57 0.85 10.68
CA LEU A 26 -2.91 0.78 11.28
C LEU A 26 -2.99 1.50 12.63
N ASP A 27 -1.98 1.35 13.48
CA ASP A 27 -1.90 2.03 14.77
C ASP A 27 -1.90 3.56 14.61
N PHE A 28 -1.03 4.07 13.73
CA PHE A 28 -1.03 5.50 13.36
C PHE A 28 -2.38 5.94 12.79
N ALA A 29 -2.94 5.16 11.86
CA ALA A 29 -4.21 5.49 11.21
C ALA A 29 -5.37 5.61 12.20
N SER A 30 -5.34 4.84 13.29
CA SER A 30 -6.40 4.83 14.31
C SER A 30 -6.55 6.16 15.06
N ALA A 31 -5.52 7.01 15.06
CA ALA A 31 -5.53 8.32 15.71
C ALA A 31 -6.25 9.41 14.89
N PHE A 32 -6.65 9.12 13.64
CA PHE A 32 -7.22 10.11 12.72
C PHE A 32 -8.57 9.65 12.16
N PRO A 33 -9.50 10.58 11.88
CA PRO A 33 -10.76 10.24 11.21
C PRO A 33 -10.54 9.57 9.85
N SER A 34 -9.56 10.04 9.09
CA SER A 34 -9.15 9.50 7.80
C SER A 34 -7.65 9.70 7.60
N SER A 35 -6.96 8.68 7.11
CA SER A 35 -5.52 8.74 6.85
C SER A 35 -5.11 7.85 5.67
N PHE A 36 -4.01 8.18 5.01
CA PHE A 36 -3.52 7.43 3.85
C PHE A 36 -1.99 7.34 3.80
N LEU A 37 -1.47 6.30 3.18
CA LEU A 37 -0.04 6.10 2.91
C LEU A 37 0.21 6.17 1.40
N ARG A 38 1.11 7.05 0.99
CA ARG A 38 1.59 7.08 -0.40
C ARG A 38 2.37 5.82 -0.76
N ASP A 39 2.28 5.46 -2.03
CA ASP A 39 3.18 4.49 -2.65
C ASP A 39 4.65 4.94 -2.57
N ALA A 40 5.54 4.08 -3.04
CA ALA A 40 6.96 4.34 -2.99
C ALA A 40 7.44 5.40 -4.00
N ALA A 41 6.64 5.72 -5.02
CA ALA A 41 6.90 6.82 -5.95
C ALA A 41 6.47 8.18 -5.39
N GLY A 42 5.68 8.21 -4.33
CA GLY A 42 5.10 9.42 -3.74
C GLY A 42 3.91 9.99 -4.51
N ILE A 43 3.37 9.25 -5.49
CA ILE A 43 2.33 9.76 -6.40
C ILE A 43 0.97 9.17 -6.02
N GLY A 44 0.90 7.84 -5.97
CA GLY A 44 -0.28 7.07 -5.66
C GLY A 44 -0.49 6.87 -4.16
N THR A 45 -1.30 5.86 -3.83
CA THR A 45 -1.68 5.49 -2.47
C THR A 45 -1.76 3.97 -2.41
N THR A 46 -1.05 3.36 -1.46
CA THR A 46 -1.14 1.91 -1.22
C THR A 46 -2.08 1.58 -0.06
N PHE A 47 -2.36 2.53 0.82
CA PHE A 47 -3.22 2.33 1.99
C PHE A 47 -4.09 3.57 2.24
N LEU A 48 -5.37 3.35 2.54
CA LEU A 48 -6.33 4.39 2.97
C LEU A 48 -7.18 3.81 4.10
N ALA A 49 -7.33 4.54 5.20
CA ALA A 49 -8.18 4.15 6.32
C ALA A 49 -9.16 5.25 6.71
N ALA A 50 -10.32 4.83 7.20
CA ALA A 50 -11.29 5.66 7.90
C ALA A 50 -11.63 5.03 9.26
N ALA A 51 -11.61 5.85 10.31
CA ALA A 51 -11.98 5.43 11.65
C ALA A 51 -13.48 5.13 11.75
N SER A 52 -13.88 4.53 12.87
CA SER A 52 -15.29 4.25 13.17
C SER A 52 -16.14 5.53 13.08
N GLY A 53 -17.19 5.49 12.26
CA GLY A 53 -18.10 6.63 12.05
C GLY A 53 -17.57 7.73 11.12
N ALA A 54 -16.33 7.63 10.63
CA ALA A 54 -15.82 8.51 9.59
C ALA A 54 -16.25 8.01 8.20
N GLU A 55 -16.48 8.93 7.27
CA GLU A 55 -16.84 8.58 5.91
C GLU A 55 -15.62 8.04 5.14
N PHE A 56 -15.75 6.85 4.56
CA PHE A 56 -14.72 6.26 3.73
C PHE A 56 -14.82 6.79 2.29
N ARG A 57 -13.88 7.66 1.89
CA ARG A 57 -13.87 8.36 0.59
C ARG A 57 -12.68 7.95 -0.30
N PRO A 58 -12.70 6.77 -0.93
CA PRO A 58 -11.62 6.30 -1.78
C PRO A 58 -11.52 7.11 -3.08
N ALA A 59 -10.31 7.53 -3.44
CA ALA A 59 -10.01 8.25 -4.67
C ALA A 59 -8.72 7.71 -5.34
N PHE A 60 -8.59 6.39 -5.45
CA PHE A 60 -7.43 5.67 -6.02
C PHE A 60 -7.19 5.94 -7.53
N GLY A 61 -6.02 5.54 -8.02
CA GLY A 61 -5.55 5.68 -9.41
C GLY A 61 -4.78 6.98 -9.70
N GLY A 62 -3.82 6.99 -10.64
CA GLY A 62 -3.06 8.21 -10.97
C GLY A 62 -2.48 8.94 -9.74
N PRO A 63 -2.55 10.29 -9.66
CA PRO A 63 -2.04 11.06 -8.51
C PRO A 63 -2.98 11.02 -7.30
N SER A 64 -3.34 9.81 -6.86
CA SER A 64 -4.30 9.58 -5.78
C SER A 64 -3.83 10.13 -4.43
N GLY A 65 -2.53 10.17 -4.15
CA GLY A 65 -2.02 10.74 -2.90
C GLY A 65 -2.37 12.23 -2.75
N SER A 66 -2.33 13.00 -3.85
CA SER A 66 -2.76 14.41 -3.83
C SER A 66 -4.26 14.56 -3.64
N ARG A 67 -5.07 13.64 -4.17
CA ARG A 67 -6.53 13.66 -4.00
C ARG A 67 -6.96 13.27 -2.59
N HIS A 68 -6.32 12.29 -1.97
CA HIS A 68 -6.57 11.95 -0.57
C HIS A 68 -6.14 13.08 0.36
N LEU A 69 -5.01 13.72 0.09
CA LEU A 69 -4.61 14.91 0.85
C LEU A 69 -5.64 16.05 0.70
N ALA A 70 -6.10 16.32 -0.51
CA ALA A 70 -7.11 17.35 -0.78
C ALA A 70 -8.50 17.01 -0.19
N SER A 71 -8.82 15.74 0.05
CA SER A 71 -10.06 15.33 0.71
C SER A 71 -10.02 15.48 2.23
N GLY A 72 -8.87 15.90 2.79
CA GLY A 72 -8.65 16.09 4.22
C GLY A 72 -8.13 14.85 4.95
N ALA A 73 -7.76 13.79 4.24
CA ALA A 73 -7.11 12.63 4.85
C ALA A 73 -5.68 12.98 5.28
N VAL A 74 -5.28 12.53 6.47
CA VAL A 74 -3.93 12.76 7.01
C VAL A 74 -2.93 11.83 6.34
N GLU A 75 -1.85 12.39 5.80
CA GLU A 75 -0.77 11.59 5.24
C GLU A 75 0.05 10.92 6.34
N ILE A 76 0.22 9.60 6.25
CA ILE A 76 1.00 8.79 7.17
C ILE A 76 2.49 8.97 6.85
N ALA A 77 3.17 9.80 7.62
CA ALA A 77 4.59 10.12 7.47
C ALA A 77 5.52 9.17 8.28
N LEU A 78 5.16 7.90 8.42
CA LEU A 78 5.99 6.89 9.08
C LEU A 78 7.18 6.49 8.20
N SER A 79 8.34 6.32 8.84
CA SER A 79 9.53 5.69 8.26
C SER A 79 9.58 4.18 8.55
N GLY A 80 10.38 3.46 7.74
CA GLY A 80 10.58 2.03 7.88
C GLY A 80 9.33 1.19 7.62
N VAL A 81 8.38 1.70 6.84
CA VAL A 81 7.16 0.99 6.42
C VAL A 81 7.18 0.70 4.91
N ASP A 82 8.39 0.52 4.36
CA ASP A 82 8.63 0.43 2.93
C ASP A 82 7.90 -0.74 2.28
N SER A 83 7.63 -1.83 3.03
CA SER A 83 6.86 -2.96 2.53
C SER A 83 5.39 -2.65 2.30
N VAL A 84 4.86 -1.63 2.97
CA VAL A 84 3.48 -1.14 2.78
C VAL A 84 3.44 -0.14 1.64
N ARG A 85 4.55 0.53 1.32
CA ARG A 85 4.65 1.52 0.23
C ARG A 85 4.94 0.89 -1.13
N ARG A 86 5.54 -0.29 -1.17
CA ARG A 86 6.03 -0.90 -2.43
C ARG A 86 4.99 -1.81 -3.07
N ASP A 87 4.10 -1.21 -3.84
CA ASP A 87 3.32 -1.90 -4.88
C ASP A 87 4.18 -2.26 -6.08
N VAL A 88 3.64 -3.11 -6.96
CA VAL A 88 4.38 -3.69 -8.09
C VAL A 88 3.54 -3.62 -9.36
N ASP A 89 3.71 -2.50 -10.07
CA ASP A 89 3.14 -2.29 -11.40
C ASP A 89 4.09 -2.70 -12.53
N THR A 90 5.40 -2.57 -12.29
CA THR A 90 6.44 -2.78 -13.31
C THR A 90 7.50 -3.80 -12.92
N GLY A 91 8.30 -4.24 -13.89
CA GLY A 91 9.44 -5.13 -13.64
C GLY A 91 10.51 -4.51 -12.72
N GLU A 92 10.67 -3.18 -12.76
CA GLU A 92 11.60 -2.49 -11.86
C GLU A 92 11.07 -2.46 -10.43
N ASP A 93 9.76 -2.25 -10.26
CA ASP A 93 9.12 -2.33 -8.93
C ASP A 93 9.27 -3.74 -8.34
N LEU A 94 9.10 -4.77 -9.17
CA LEU A 94 9.31 -6.16 -8.75
C LEU A 94 10.76 -6.39 -8.30
N ARG A 95 11.75 -5.85 -9.02
CA ARG A 95 13.16 -5.96 -8.64
C ARG A 95 13.44 -5.33 -7.28
N VAL A 96 12.84 -4.16 -7.01
CA VAL A 96 12.95 -3.49 -5.71
C VAL A 96 12.22 -4.28 -4.62
N ALA A 97 11.03 -4.79 -4.89
CA ALA A 97 10.28 -5.63 -3.96
C ALA A 97 11.05 -6.91 -3.60
N LEU A 98 11.69 -7.55 -4.58
CA LEU A 98 12.56 -8.73 -4.36
C LEU A 98 13.72 -8.41 -3.42
N ALA A 99 14.38 -7.26 -3.61
CA ALA A 99 15.45 -6.81 -2.72
C ALA A 99 14.94 -6.46 -1.31
N LEU A 100 13.71 -5.95 -1.20
CA LEU A 100 13.05 -5.70 0.08
C LEU A 100 12.64 -7.00 0.80
N GLY A 101 12.46 -8.09 0.05
CA GLY A 101 12.09 -9.41 0.56
C GLY A 101 10.59 -9.68 0.38
N VAL A 102 10.26 -10.38 -0.71
CA VAL A 102 8.89 -10.82 -1.02
C VAL A 102 8.50 -12.11 -0.30
N GLY A 103 7.20 -12.36 -0.21
CA GLY A 103 6.64 -13.63 0.28
C GLY A 103 6.97 -14.83 -0.63
N PRO A 104 6.78 -16.06 -0.12
CA PRO A 104 7.20 -17.29 -0.79
C PRO A 104 6.54 -17.52 -2.15
N HIS A 105 5.28 -17.08 -2.32
CA HIS A 105 4.56 -17.24 -3.58
C HIS A 105 5.16 -16.40 -4.71
N THR A 106 5.50 -15.14 -4.43
CA THR A 106 6.17 -14.27 -5.41
C THR A 106 7.61 -14.71 -5.67
N ALA A 107 8.35 -15.08 -4.61
CA ALA A 107 9.71 -15.58 -4.73
C ALA A 107 9.80 -16.83 -5.60
N GLY A 108 8.86 -17.78 -5.43
CA GLY A 108 8.80 -19.01 -6.22
C GLY A 108 8.60 -18.77 -7.72
N LEU A 109 7.86 -17.73 -8.09
CA LEU A 109 7.64 -17.35 -9.50
C LEU A 109 8.81 -16.55 -10.08
N ALA A 110 9.44 -15.68 -9.29
CA ALA A 110 10.59 -14.88 -9.73
C ALA A 110 11.87 -15.70 -9.93
N ALA A 111 11.99 -16.85 -9.26
CA ALA A 111 13.10 -17.79 -9.44
C ALA A 111 13.00 -18.61 -10.73
N VAL A 112 11.85 -18.61 -11.41
CA VAL A 112 11.70 -19.23 -12.73
C VAL A 112 12.29 -18.26 -13.74
N PRO A 113 13.31 -18.65 -14.54
CA PRO A 113 13.79 -17.79 -15.61
C PRO A 113 12.60 -17.43 -16.50
N ALA A 114 12.36 -16.14 -16.70
CA ALA A 114 11.40 -15.70 -17.68
C ALA A 114 11.78 -16.38 -19.00
N PHE A 115 10.92 -17.27 -19.50
CA PHE A 115 11.11 -17.82 -20.83
C PHE A 115 11.23 -16.62 -21.76
N ALA A 116 12.42 -16.46 -22.34
CA ALA A 116 12.63 -15.51 -23.42
C ALA A 116 11.55 -15.82 -24.46
N ARG A 117 10.59 -14.91 -24.62
CA ARG A 117 9.72 -14.96 -25.78
C ARG A 117 10.62 -14.65 -26.97
N ASP A 118 10.98 -15.70 -27.71
CA ASP A 118 11.51 -15.55 -29.05
C ASP A 118 10.46 -14.79 -29.89
N ARG A 119 10.91 -13.63 -30.37
CA ARG A 119 10.45 -12.80 -31.51
C ARG A 119 8.95 -12.70 -31.80
#